data_AF-A0A1F0CRU7-F1
#
_entry.id   AF-A0A1F0CRU7-F1
#
_cell.length_a   1.000
_cell.length_b   1.000
_cell.length_c   1.000
_cell.angle_alpha   90.00
_cell.angle_beta   90.00
_cell.angle_gamma   90.00
#
_symmetry.space_group_name_H-M   'P 1'
#
loop_
_entity.id
_entity.type
_entity.pdbx_description
1 polymer ?
#
loop_
_entity_poly.entity_id
_entity_poly.type
_entity_poly.pdbx_seq_one_letter_code
_entity_poly.pdbx_strand_id
1 'polypeptide(L)'
;MVNWDQWRRHIDHTVADTGQWVGLLDGDWQPICTMPPLLDLTAATNRLAAGEVQATFDITSHHRPTHPVADRLIADKLGKFDDNGRISPAIDEDLNLAVIRPGSRQVYFITHTESEGTTAPTTLTVYGTDLIDLLDATPCPSNPKTWGMYPITTRTEDAGGTYTTPRQYGPVEMADVADGYTYDDPADIALRRCIQDSVDAVIRECGFTRPHIAVQWDTPTPGAPRMVLRPQDETIWACIQEPALLAGATINASLWWPGDDPFPVRHHPDQPPALTSYDHPIAKIEVSITGKE
;
A
#
# COMPACT_ATOMS: atom_id res chain seq x y z
N MET A 1 -17.30 13.72 4.44
CA MET A 1 -16.18 14.38 3.74
C MET A 1 -15.17 14.78 4.80
N VAL A 2 -13.94 14.30 4.71
CA VAL A 2 -12.89 14.54 5.69
C VAL A 2 -12.42 15.99 5.61
N ASN A 3 -12.23 16.63 6.76
CA ASN A 3 -11.66 17.96 6.84
C ASN A 3 -10.13 17.86 6.88
N TRP A 4 -9.51 17.83 5.70
CA TRP A 4 -8.06 17.69 5.54
C TRP A 4 -7.26 18.83 6.20
N ASP A 5 -7.75 20.06 6.15
CA ASP A 5 -7.08 21.20 6.77
C ASP A 5 -6.99 21.07 8.28
N GLN A 6 -8.07 20.60 8.92
CA GLN A 6 -8.08 20.38 10.36
C GLN A 6 -7.15 19.24 10.75
N TRP A 7 -7.18 18.13 10.01
CA TRP A 7 -6.30 17.00 10.26
C TRP A 7 -4.83 17.37 10.10
N ARG A 8 -4.46 18.09 9.04
CA ARG A 8 -3.08 18.54 8.84
C ARG A 8 -2.59 19.44 9.96
N ARG A 9 -3.36 20.46 10.35
CA ARG A 9 -3.00 21.32 11.49
C ARG A 9 -2.78 20.53 12.77
N HIS A 10 -3.64 19.54 13.04
CA HIS A 10 -3.51 18.68 14.22
C HIS A 10 -2.26 17.79 14.16
N ILE A 11 -2.02 17.17 13.00
CA ILE A 11 -0.86 16.30 12.77
C ILE A 11 0.44 17.10 12.83
N ASP A 12 0.52 18.23 12.15
CA ASP A 12 1.69 19.10 12.13
C ASP A 12 2.01 19.62 13.53
N HIS A 13 1.00 20.02 14.30
CA HIS A 13 1.17 20.43 15.68
C HIS A 13 1.68 19.27 16.56
N THR A 14 1.10 18.07 16.41
CA THR A 14 1.55 16.88 17.16
C THR A 14 2.99 16.54 16.81
N VAL A 15 3.33 16.49 15.51
CA VAL A 15 4.69 16.20 15.04
C VAL A 15 5.69 17.24 15.54
N ALA A 16 5.32 18.52 15.60
CA ALA A 16 6.17 19.57 16.14
C ALA A 16 6.44 19.40 17.65
N ASP A 17 5.44 18.93 18.41
CA ASP A 17 5.52 18.81 19.86
C ASP A 17 6.18 17.50 20.32
N THR A 18 5.87 16.38 19.66
CA THR A 18 6.29 15.02 20.09
C THR A 18 7.31 14.37 19.15
N GLY A 19 7.60 15.00 18.01
CA GLY A 19 8.47 14.45 16.97
C GLY A 19 7.81 13.42 16.05
N GLN A 20 6.60 12.95 16.38
CA GLN A 20 5.85 12.01 15.55
C GLN A 20 4.35 11.99 15.86
N TRP A 21 3.54 11.72 14.85
CA TRP A 21 2.12 11.41 15.01
C TRP A 21 1.87 9.96 14.60
N VAL A 22 1.12 9.24 15.44
CA VAL A 22 0.64 7.89 15.12
C VAL A 22 -0.88 7.92 15.11
N GLY A 23 -1.48 7.41 14.03
CA GLY A 23 -2.93 7.50 13.84
C GLY A 23 -3.51 6.27 13.17
N LEU A 24 -4.80 6.07 13.39
CA LEU A 24 -5.59 5.03 12.75
C LEU A 24 -6.27 5.59 11.51
N LEU A 25 -6.15 4.90 10.38
CA LEU A 25 -6.84 5.21 9.13
C LEU A 25 -7.84 4.11 8.77
N ASP A 26 -8.83 4.45 7.96
CA ASP A 26 -9.74 3.49 7.33
C ASP A 26 -9.13 2.85 6.06
N GLY A 27 -9.92 2.03 5.36
CA GLY A 27 -9.53 1.35 4.13
C GLY A 27 -9.31 2.29 2.94
N ASP A 28 -9.82 3.52 3.00
CA ASP A 28 -9.57 4.60 2.02
C ASP A 28 -8.38 5.49 2.45
N TRP A 29 -7.62 5.07 3.48
CA TRP A 29 -6.52 5.82 4.10
C TRP A 29 -6.90 7.22 4.61
N GLN A 30 -8.16 7.39 5.03
CA GLN A 30 -8.63 8.60 5.68
C GLN A 30 -8.40 8.50 7.19
N PRO A 31 -7.90 9.58 7.84
CA PRO A 31 -7.66 9.56 9.28
C PRO A 31 -8.95 9.45 10.08
N ILE A 32 -9.00 8.45 10.97
CA ILE A 32 -10.10 8.20 11.90
C ILE A 32 -9.81 8.89 13.25
N CYS A 33 -8.65 8.59 13.84
CA CYS A 33 -8.27 9.10 15.16
C CYS A 33 -6.74 9.11 15.35
N THR A 34 -6.26 9.95 16.28
CA THR A 34 -4.91 9.82 16.84
C THR A 34 -4.87 8.62 17.77
N MET A 35 -3.83 7.80 17.64
CA MET A 35 -3.62 6.67 18.54
C MET A 35 -3.28 7.14 19.96
N PRO A 36 -3.57 6.33 20.99
CA PRO A 36 -3.17 6.62 22.37
C PRO A 36 -1.66 6.80 22.53
N PRO A 37 -1.18 7.24 23.70
CA PRO A 37 0.26 7.38 23.96
C PRO A 37 1.02 6.10 23.60
N LEU A 38 2.03 6.28 22.76
CA LEU A 38 2.91 5.21 22.31
C LEU A 38 3.88 4.86 23.44
N LEU A 39 3.95 3.58 23.79
CA LEU A 39 4.92 3.01 24.72
C LEU A 39 6.19 2.55 24.00
N ASP A 40 6.03 1.91 22.85
CA ASP A 40 7.13 1.43 22.02
C ASP A 40 6.73 1.38 20.55
N LEU A 41 7.69 1.60 19.65
CA LEU A 41 7.49 1.51 18.21
C LEU A 41 8.74 0.99 17.52
N THR A 42 8.63 -0.22 17.00
CA THR A 42 9.58 -0.77 16.05
C THR A 42 8.97 -0.65 14.66
N ALA A 43 9.55 0.18 13.82
CA ALA A 43 9.18 0.31 12.42
C ALA A 43 10.43 0.03 11.59
N ALA A 44 10.58 -1.19 11.09
CA ALA A 44 11.71 -1.58 10.27
C ALA A 44 11.46 -1.15 8.83
N THR A 45 12.25 -0.21 8.31
CA THR A 45 12.26 0.08 6.88
C THR A 45 13.37 -0.74 6.26
N ASN A 46 13.02 -1.90 5.69
CA ASN A 46 14.00 -2.75 5.02
C ASN A 46 14.21 -2.26 3.60
N ARG A 47 15.47 -2.12 3.17
CA ARG A 47 15.77 -1.82 1.77
C ARG A 47 15.32 -3.02 0.93
N LEU A 48 14.32 -2.81 0.08
CA LEU A 48 13.81 -3.83 -0.85
C LEU A 48 13.21 -5.06 -0.17
N ALA A 49 12.52 -4.86 0.95
CA ALA A 49 11.55 -5.81 1.51
C ALA A 49 10.43 -5.02 2.18
N ALA A 50 9.24 -5.62 2.31
CA ALA A 50 8.15 -5.04 3.08
C ALA A 50 8.66 -4.74 4.51
N GLY A 51 8.51 -3.49 4.91
CA GLY A 51 8.75 -3.05 6.27
C GLY A 51 7.65 -3.55 7.20
N GLU A 52 8.03 -4.00 8.37
CA GLU A 52 7.09 -4.40 9.42
C GLU A 52 7.01 -3.30 10.48
N VAL A 53 5.81 -3.13 11.03
CA VAL A 53 5.58 -2.31 12.21
C VAL A 53 5.10 -3.16 13.37
N GLN A 54 5.64 -2.88 14.54
CA GLN A 54 5.13 -3.29 15.84
C GLN A 54 5.02 -2.04 16.70
N ALA A 55 3.79 -1.63 17.02
CA ALA A 55 3.52 -0.43 17.80
C ALA A 55 2.71 -0.79 19.05
N THR A 56 3.24 -0.47 20.22
CA THR A 56 2.61 -0.73 21.52
C THR A 56 2.10 0.56 22.12
N PHE A 57 0.83 0.58 22.51
CA PHE A 57 0.12 1.74 23.03
C PHE A 57 -0.40 1.50 24.44
N ASP A 58 -0.41 2.57 25.24
CA ASP A 58 -1.12 2.61 26.51
C ASP A 58 -2.60 2.93 26.24
N ILE A 59 -3.48 1.98 26.52
CA ILE A 59 -4.93 2.12 26.33
C ILE A 59 -5.67 2.34 27.66
N THR A 60 -4.94 2.62 28.73
CA THR A 60 -5.54 3.00 30.00
C THR A 60 -6.28 4.32 29.85
N SER A 61 -7.49 4.40 30.41
CA SER A 61 -8.29 5.60 30.40
C SER A 61 -8.76 5.93 31.82
N HIS A 62 -8.68 7.21 32.19
CA HIS A 62 -9.17 7.67 33.49
C HIS A 62 -10.70 7.68 33.57
N HIS A 63 -11.40 7.66 32.44
CA HIS A 63 -12.86 7.84 32.37
C HIS A 63 -13.61 6.60 31.87
N ARG A 64 -12.90 5.65 31.25
CA ARG A 64 -13.45 4.37 30.78
C ARG A 64 -12.47 3.24 31.11
N PRO A 65 -12.94 1.99 31.21
CA PRO A 65 -12.04 0.85 31.45
C PRO A 65 -10.97 0.71 30.35
N THR A 66 -11.28 1.10 29.11
CA THR A 66 -10.40 1.00 27.93
C THR A 66 -10.58 2.22 27.02
N HIS A 67 -9.52 2.56 26.26
CA HIS A 67 -9.59 3.58 25.21
C HIS A 67 -10.48 3.12 24.04
N PRO A 68 -11.34 3.98 23.43
CA PRO A 68 -12.26 3.59 22.35
C PRO A 68 -11.61 2.98 21.09
N VAL A 69 -10.31 3.18 20.91
CA VAL A 69 -9.51 2.53 19.84
C VAL A 69 -9.46 1.02 20.03
N ALA A 70 -9.44 0.53 21.27
CA ALA A 70 -9.45 -0.89 21.57
C ALA A 70 -10.75 -1.54 21.06
N ASP A 71 -11.89 -0.91 21.28
CA ASP A 71 -13.20 -1.41 20.82
C ASP A 71 -13.23 -1.58 19.29
N ARG A 72 -12.51 -0.71 18.56
CA ARG A 72 -12.46 -0.74 17.09
C ARG A 72 -11.44 -1.73 16.52
N LEU A 73 -10.29 -1.88 17.18
CA LEU A 73 -9.23 -2.78 16.71
C LEU A 73 -9.42 -4.23 17.16
N ILE A 74 -10.07 -4.45 18.31
CA ILE A 74 -10.26 -5.79 18.88
C ILE A 74 -11.63 -6.37 18.50
N ALA A 75 -12.59 -5.51 18.13
CA ALA A 75 -14.01 -5.81 17.84
C ALA A 75 -14.76 -6.55 18.96
N ASP A 76 -16.08 -6.29 19.08
CA ASP A 76 -17.00 -6.91 20.06
C ASP A 76 -17.15 -8.45 19.92
N LYS A 77 -16.52 -9.06 18.92
CA LYS A 77 -16.45 -10.51 18.74
C LYS A 77 -15.10 -11.02 19.22
N LEU A 78 -14.96 -11.12 20.55
CA LEU A 78 -13.99 -12.03 21.15
C LEU A 78 -14.16 -13.43 20.54
N GLY A 79 -13.34 -13.73 19.53
CA GLY A 79 -13.05 -15.07 19.02
C GLY A 79 -14.19 -15.77 18.27
N LYS A 80 -14.05 -15.87 16.95
CA LYS A 80 -14.09 -17.25 16.42
C LYS A 80 -12.87 -17.94 17.02
N PHE A 81 -13.12 -18.80 17.99
CA PHE A 81 -12.10 -19.71 18.47
C PHE A 81 -11.73 -20.63 17.29
N ASP A 82 -10.44 -20.76 16.99
CA ASP A 82 -10.01 -21.89 16.18
C ASP A 82 -10.27 -23.21 16.95
N ASP A 83 -10.18 -24.36 16.27
CA ASP A 83 -10.39 -25.67 16.91
C ASP A 83 -9.41 -25.93 18.08
N ASN A 84 -8.41 -25.06 18.28
CA ASN A 84 -7.40 -25.09 19.33
C ASN A 84 -7.64 -24.06 20.45
N GLY A 85 -8.75 -23.33 20.45
CA GLY A 85 -9.12 -22.39 21.51
C GLY A 85 -8.37 -21.06 21.51
N ARG A 86 -7.74 -20.68 20.39
CA ARG A 86 -7.11 -19.36 20.22
C ARG A 86 -8.12 -18.35 19.71
N ILE A 87 -8.05 -17.14 20.27
CA ILE A 87 -8.85 -16.00 19.80
C ILE A 87 -8.27 -15.55 18.45
N SER A 88 -9.04 -15.73 17.38
CA SER A 88 -8.72 -15.13 16.08
C SER A 88 -9.28 -13.71 16.04
N PRO A 89 -8.45 -12.67 15.79
CA PRO A 89 -8.93 -11.31 15.65
C PRO A 89 -9.85 -11.22 14.42
N ALA A 90 -11.09 -10.79 14.64
CA ALA A 90 -12.01 -10.44 13.57
C ALA A 90 -11.84 -8.95 13.28
N ILE A 91 -10.81 -8.60 12.50
CA ILE A 91 -10.72 -7.28 11.89
C ILE A 91 -11.82 -7.23 10.83
N ASP A 92 -13.02 -6.78 11.22
CA ASP A 92 -14.20 -6.66 10.34
C ASP A 92 -14.09 -5.42 9.40
N GLU A 93 -13.11 -4.52 9.62
CA GLU A 93 -12.83 -3.31 8.83
C GLU A 93 -11.36 -3.25 8.38
N ASP A 94 -11.09 -2.93 7.11
CA ASP A 94 -9.72 -2.69 6.64
C ASP A 94 -9.15 -1.43 7.33
N LEU A 95 -8.35 -1.64 8.37
CA LEU A 95 -7.77 -0.57 9.17
C LEU A 95 -6.26 -0.49 8.95
N ASN A 96 -5.75 0.73 8.95
CA ASN A 96 -4.33 1.00 8.67
C ASN A 96 -3.71 1.86 9.76
N LEU A 97 -2.44 1.64 10.06
CA LEU A 97 -1.68 2.44 11.01
C LEU A 97 -0.79 3.42 10.24
N ALA A 98 -0.93 4.70 10.52
CA ALA A 98 -0.07 5.74 9.98
C ALA A 98 0.95 6.20 11.02
N VAL A 99 2.21 6.26 10.62
CA VAL A 99 3.31 6.83 11.39
C VAL A 99 3.90 8.01 10.60
N ILE A 100 3.70 9.22 11.12
CA ILE A 100 4.15 10.46 10.50
C ILE A 100 5.27 11.06 11.33
N ARG A 101 6.40 11.33 10.69
CA ARG A 101 7.57 12.01 11.23
C ARG A 101 7.95 13.18 10.32
N PRO A 102 8.81 14.12 10.76
CA PRO A 102 9.28 15.19 9.87
C PRO A 102 9.85 14.62 8.57
N GLY A 103 9.23 14.97 7.44
CA GLY A 103 9.63 14.51 6.10
C GLY A 103 9.29 13.05 5.75
N SER A 104 8.52 12.33 6.57
CA SER A 104 8.17 10.93 6.30
C SER A 104 6.74 10.60 6.72
N ARG A 105 5.97 10.01 5.81
CA ARG A 105 4.63 9.47 6.07
C ARG A 105 4.61 8.00 5.64
N GLN A 106 4.68 7.12 6.64
CA GLN A 106 4.64 5.68 6.46
C GLN A 106 3.28 5.16 6.91
N VAL A 107 2.75 4.18 6.18
CA VAL A 107 1.47 3.56 6.46
C VAL A 107 1.62 2.07 6.38
N TYR A 108 0.94 1.39 7.30
CA TYR A 108 1.02 -0.04 7.46
C TYR A 108 -0.39 -0.64 7.47
N PHE A 109 -0.60 -1.70 6.67
CA PHE A 109 -1.78 -2.55 6.74
C PHE A 109 -1.74 -3.32 8.05
N ILE A 110 -2.77 -3.18 8.89
CA ILE A 110 -2.83 -3.88 10.17
C ILE A 110 -3.12 -5.35 9.89
N THR A 111 -2.19 -6.23 10.26
CA THR A 111 -2.35 -7.69 10.07
C THR A 111 -3.08 -8.32 11.23
N HIS A 112 -2.72 -7.94 12.46
CA HIS A 112 -3.34 -8.40 13.69
C HIS A 112 -3.01 -7.45 14.85
N THR A 113 -3.76 -7.59 15.93
CA THR A 113 -3.57 -6.83 17.16
C THR A 113 -3.62 -7.73 18.38
N GLU A 114 -2.81 -7.43 19.38
CA GLU A 114 -2.77 -8.12 20.66
C GLU A 114 -3.09 -7.14 21.79
N SER A 115 -3.80 -7.59 22.81
CA SER A 115 -4.08 -6.76 23.99
C SER A 115 -3.71 -7.49 25.26
N GLU A 116 -3.06 -6.80 26.19
CA GLU A 116 -2.70 -7.37 27.48
C GLU A 116 -3.26 -6.53 28.62
N GLY A 117 -3.54 -7.20 29.74
CA GLY A 117 -4.05 -6.58 30.96
C GLY A 117 -4.61 -7.64 31.91
N THR A 118 -4.66 -7.32 33.21
CA THR A 118 -5.14 -8.28 34.23
C THR A 118 -6.66 -8.24 34.39
N THR A 119 -7.20 -7.07 34.74
CA THR A 119 -8.64 -6.89 34.99
C THR A 119 -9.36 -6.28 33.79
N ALA A 120 -8.63 -5.47 33.02
CA ALA A 120 -9.05 -4.88 31.76
C ALA A 120 -7.79 -4.68 30.88
N PRO A 121 -7.92 -4.62 29.54
CA PRO A 121 -6.82 -4.31 28.65
C PRO A 121 -6.15 -2.98 29.02
N THR A 122 -4.84 -3.02 29.26
CA THR A 122 -4.01 -1.85 29.59
C THR A 122 -3.06 -1.48 28.45
N THR A 123 -2.64 -2.47 27.67
CA THR A 123 -1.76 -2.29 26.52
C THR A 123 -2.40 -2.87 25.26
N LEU A 124 -2.09 -2.24 24.13
CA LEU A 124 -2.49 -2.69 22.80
C LEU A 124 -1.27 -2.69 21.89
N THR A 125 -0.95 -3.83 21.31
CA THR A 125 0.11 -3.99 20.32
C THR A 125 -0.51 -4.18 18.95
N VAL A 126 -0.08 -3.38 17.98
CA VAL A 126 -0.52 -3.43 16.59
C VAL A 126 0.63 -3.90 15.72
N TYR A 127 0.39 -4.91 14.90
CA TYR A 127 1.33 -5.42 13.91
C TYR A 127 0.84 -5.10 12.51
N GLY A 128 1.77 -4.81 11.60
CA GLY A 128 1.40 -4.51 10.22
C GLY A 128 2.56 -4.56 9.23
N THR A 129 2.21 -4.54 7.95
CA THR A 129 3.14 -4.53 6.82
C THR A 129 2.99 -3.22 6.03
N ASP A 130 4.06 -2.72 5.44
CA ASP A 130 4.06 -1.41 4.79
C ASP A 130 3.32 -1.36 3.44
N LEU A 131 3.25 -0.18 2.83
CA LEU A 131 2.59 0.03 1.54
C LEU A 131 3.28 -0.68 0.36
N ILE A 132 4.49 -1.25 0.52
CA ILE A 132 5.12 -2.03 -0.55
C ILE A 132 4.32 -3.31 -0.82
N ASP A 133 3.61 -3.84 0.18
CA ASP A 133 2.70 -4.98 0.00
C ASP A 133 1.64 -4.74 -1.08
N LEU A 134 1.30 -3.48 -1.41
CA LEU A 134 0.43 -3.19 -2.57
C LEU A 134 1.05 -3.66 -3.88
N LEU A 135 2.37 -3.54 -4.04
CA LEU A 135 3.06 -4.03 -5.23
C LEU A 135 3.13 -5.55 -5.26
N ASP A 136 3.14 -6.22 -4.10
CA ASP A 136 3.08 -7.67 -4.03
C ASP A 136 1.64 -8.19 -4.22
N ALA A 137 0.63 -7.41 -3.88
CA ALA A 137 -0.77 -7.74 -4.16
C ALA A 137 -1.20 -7.42 -5.62
N THR A 138 -0.41 -6.61 -6.35
CA THR A 138 -0.77 -6.17 -7.70
C THR A 138 -0.11 -7.06 -8.77
N PRO A 139 -0.88 -7.61 -9.72
CA PRO A 139 -0.32 -8.34 -10.86
C PRO A 139 0.63 -7.50 -11.74
N CYS A 140 1.65 -8.16 -12.28
CA CYS A 140 2.64 -7.63 -13.22
C CYS A 140 2.44 -8.29 -14.60
N PRO A 141 1.43 -7.86 -15.37
CA PRO A 141 1.10 -8.46 -16.64
C PRO A 141 2.27 -8.39 -17.63
N SER A 142 2.51 -9.50 -18.34
CA SER A 142 3.45 -9.54 -19.47
C SER A 142 2.96 -8.72 -20.65
N ASN A 143 1.64 -8.56 -20.82
CA ASN A 143 1.04 -7.68 -21.80
C ASN A 143 0.02 -6.70 -21.17
N PRO A 144 0.47 -5.62 -20.51
CA PRO A 144 -0.42 -4.67 -19.80
C PRO A 144 -1.41 -3.95 -20.74
N LYS A 145 -1.14 -3.91 -22.04
CA LYS A 145 -1.95 -3.17 -23.00
C LYS A 145 -3.31 -3.83 -23.24
N THR A 146 -3.42 -5.14 -23.10
CA THR A 146 -4.63 -5.91 -23.44
C THR A 146 -5.60 -6.03 -22.28
N TRP A 147 -5.12 -5.90 -21.05
CA TRP A 147 -5.93 -5.92 -19.84
C TRP A 147 -6.90 -4.74 -19.84
N GLY A 148 -8.18 -5.02 -19.58
CA GLY A 148 -9.30 -4.09 -19.60
C GLY A 148 -9.79 -3.68 -20.99
N MET A 149 -9.27 -4.27 -22.09
CA MET A 149 -9.78 -4.00 -23.44
C MET A 149 -11.06 -4.75 -23.77
N TYR A 150 -11.30 -5.87 -23.11
CA TYR A 150 -12.43 -6.75 -23.37
C TYR A 150 -13.42 -6.71 -22.19
N PRO A 151 -14.72 -6.91 -22.44
CA PRO A 151 -15.72 -6.84 -21.38
C PRO A 151 -15.58 -8.00 -20.40
N ILE A 152 -15.72 -7.68 -19.11
CA ILE A 152 -15.89 -8.68 -18.05
C ILE A 152 -17.15 -9.50 -18.34
N THR A 153 -17.00 -10.82 -18.32
CA THR A 153 -18.10 -11.77 -18.52
C THR A 153 -18.53 -12.35 -17.18
N THR A 154 -19.83 -12.41 -16.93
CA THR A 154 -20.37 -13.14 -15.77
C THR A 154 -20.55 -14.60 -16.14
N ARG A 155 -19.94 -15.51 -15.38
CA ARG A 155 -20.10 -16.95 -15.53
C ARG A 155 -20.76 -17.55 -14.30
N THR A 156 -21.65 -18.49 -14.54
CA THR A 156 -22.34 -19.27 -13.50
C THR A 156 -21.78 -20.68 -13.34
N GLU A 157 -20.85 -21.08 -14.19
CA GLU A 157 -20.25 -22.41 -14.21
C GLU A 157 -18.85 -22.42 -14.84
N ASP A 158 -18.08 -23.47 -14.52
CA ASP A 158 -16.87 -23.88 -15.23
C ASP A 158 -16.81 -25.42 -15.38
N ALA A 159 -15.65 -25.93 -15.80
CA ALA A 159 -15.42 -27.36 -15.93
C ALA A 159 -15.58 -28.16 -14.62
N GLY A 160 -15.55 -27.49 -13.46
CA GLY A 160 -15.77 -28.06 -12.13
C GLY A 160 -17.23 -28.01 -11.65
N GLY A 161 -18.14 -27.37 -12.41
CA GLY A 161 -19.57 -27.33 -12.14
C GLY A 161 -20.14 -25.92 -11.97
N THR A 162 -21.37 -25.84 -11.46
CA THR A 162 -22.09 -24.58 -11.27
C THR A 162 -21.70 -23.92 -9.96
N TYR A 163 -21.46 -22.61 -10.00
CA TYR A 163 -21.17 -21.81 -8.82
C TYR A 163 -22.44 -21.47 -8.04
N THR A 164 -22.34 -21.47 -6.70
CA THR A 164 -23.41 -20.93 -5.83
C THR A 164 -23.63 -19.43 -6.06
N THR A 165 -22.56 -18.70 -6.35
CA THR A 165 -22.59 -17.26 -6.66
C THR A 165 -21.92 -17.04 -8.01
N PRO A 166 -22.59 -16.36 -8.97
CA PRO A 166 -21.97 -16.02 -10.25
C PRO A 166 -20.66 -15.26 -10.06
N ARG A 167 -19.67 -15.56 -10.91
CA ARG A 167 -18.34 -14.96 -10.85
C ARG A 167 -18.09 -14.10 -12.08
N GLN A 168 -17.31 -13.05 -11.92
CA GLN A 168 -16.89 -12.15 -12.99
C GLN A 168 -15.51 -12.55 -13.50
N TYR A 169 -15.37 -12.65 -14.82
CA TYR A 169 -14.14 -13.05 -15.50
C TYR A 169 -13.77 -12.02 -16.55
N GLY A 170 -12.60 -11.42 -16.38
CA GLY A 170 -11.90 -10.65 -17.39
C GLY A 170 -10.96 -11.54 -18.19
N PRO A 171 -10.89 -11.42 -19.52
CA PRO A 171 -9.87 -12.12 -20.30
C PRO A 171 -8.53 -11.40 -20.16
N VAL A 172 -7.51 -12.15 -19.76
CA VAL A 172 -6.12 -11.69 -19.69
C VAL A 172 -5.32 -12.37 -20.79
N GLU A 173 -4.51 -11.59 -21.51
CA GLU A 173 -3.59 -12.11 -22.50
C GLU A 173 -2.20 -12.21 -21.89
N MET A 174 -1.64 -13.42 -21.91
CA MET A 174 -0.25 -13.68 -21.53
C MET A 174 0.62 -13.66 -22.79
N ALA A 175 1.84 -13.16 -22.67
CA ALA A 175 2.74 -13.08 -23.81
C ALA A 175 3.22 -14.47 -24.28
N ASP A 176 2.79 -14.89 -25.47
CA ASP A 176 3.22 -16.16 -26.09
C ASP A 176 4.65 -16.13 -26.65
N VAL A 177 5.20 -14.92 -26.92
CA VAL A 177 6.55 -14.70 -27.46
C VAL A 177 7.21 -13.55 -26.69
N ALA A 178 8.51 -13.66 -26.42
CA ALA A 178 9.26 -12.69 -25.60
C ALA A 178 9.44 -11.30 -26.25
N ASP A 179 9.30 -11.20 -27.57
CA ASP A 179 9.64 -9.99 -28.33
C ASP A 179 8.49 -8.97 -28.27
N GLY A 180 8.79 -7.73 -27.88
CA GLY A 180 7.83 -6.61 -27.76
C GLY A 180 7.31 -6.28 -26.36
N TYR A 181 7.58 -7.12 -25.35
CA TYR A 181 7.07 -6.95 -23.97
C TYR A 181 8.16 -6.73 -22.91
N THR A 182 9.40 -6.55 -23.36
CA THR A 182 10.56 -6.33 -22.49
C THR A 182 10.85 -4.84 -22.36
N TYR A 183 11.05 -4.36 -21.12
CA TYR A 183 11.55 -3.01 -20.85
C TYR A 183 13.07 -3.00 -20.99
N ASP A 184 13.61 -2.17 -21.87
CA ASP A 184 15.05 -2.01 -22.10
C ASP A 184 15.41 -0.53 -22.05
N ASP A 185 15.65 -0.04 -20.84
CA ASP A 185 15.86 1.37 -20.53
C ASP A 185 16.88 1.51 -19.38
N PRO A 186 17.32 2.74 -19.03
CA PRO A 186 17.91 3.01 -17.72
C PRO A 186 17.04 2.43 -16.59
N ALA A 187 17.66 1.86 -15.56
CA ALA A 187 16.97 1.04 -14.57
C ALA A 187 15.82 1.75 -13.86
N ASP A 188 15.96 3.04 -13.54
CA ASP A 188 14.92 3.82 -12.89
C ASP A 188 13.73 4.08 -13.83
N ILE A 189 13.97 4.25 -15.13
CA ILE A 189 12.93 4.35 -16.15
C ILE A 189 12.23 2.99 -16.34
N ALA A 190 12.99 1.91 -16.52
CA ALA A 190 12.42 0.57 -16.73
C ALA A 190 11.57 0.11 -15.52
N LEU A 191 12.02 0.37 -14.28
CA LEU A 191 11.24 0.09 -13.07
C LEU A 191 9.94 0.92 -13.04
N ARG A 192 10.02 2.25 -13.23
CA ARG A 192 8.81 3.11 -13.22
C ARG A 192 7.82 2.73 -14.32
N ARG A 193 8.30 2.39 -15.52
CA ARG A 193 7.47 1.91 -16.62
C ARG A 193 6.76 0.62 -16.26
N CYS A 194 7.50 -0.38 -15.77
CA CYS A 194 6.91 -1.66 -15.40
C CYS A 194 5.83 -1.51 -14.32
N ILE A 195 6.11 -0.77 -13.25
CA ILE A 195 5.15 -0.53 -12.17
C ILE A 195 3.92 0.23 -12.70
N GLN A 196 4.13 1.35 -13.42
CA GLN A 196 3.02 2.18 -13.92
C GLN A 196 2.15 1.42 -14.94
N ASP A 197 2.76 0.76 -15.92
CA ASP A 197 2.02 0.03 -16.96
C ASP A 197 1.20 -1.12 -16.34
N SER A 198 1.73 -1.78 -15.30
CA SER A 198 1.04 -2.83 -14.54
C SER A 198 -0.12 -2.28 -13.70
N VAL A 199 0.11 -1.20 -12.96
CA VAL A 199 -0.94 -0.52 -12.17
C VAL A 199 -2.07 -0.03 -13.07
N ASP A 200 -1.75 0.60 -14.21
CA ASP A 200 -2.74 1.09 -15.17
C ASP A 200 -3.54 -0.05 -15.80
N ALA A 201 -2.91 -1.19 -16.07
CA ALA A 201 -3.57 -2.39 -16.57
C ALA A 201 -4.60 -2.94 -15.56
N VAL A 202 -4.21 -3.04 -14.28
CA VAL A 202 -5.07 -3.54 -13.20
C VAL A 202 -6.22 -2.55 -12.93
N ILE A 203 -5.95 -1.25 -12.88
CA ILE A 203 -6.98 -0.22 -12.73
C ILE A 203 -8.01 -0.31 -13.86
N ARG A 204 -7.55 -0.51 -15.11
CA ARG A 204 -8.43 -0.65 -16.27
C ARG A 204 -9.27 -1.92 -16.21
N GLU A 205 -8.65 -3.05 -15.88
CA GLU A 205 -9.34 -4.35 -15.76
C GLU A 205 -10.38 -4.34 -14.63
N CYS A 206 -10.04 -3.78 -13.47
CA CYS A 206 -10.96 -3.68 -12.34
C CYS A 206 -12.01 -2.56 -12.48
N GLY A 207 -11.88 -1.69 -13.49
CA GLY A 207 -12.78 -0.56 -13.70
C GLY A 207 -12.68 0.52 -12.61
N PHE A 208 -11.52 0.65 -11.97
CA PHE A 208 -11.31 1.66 -10.94
C PHE A 208 -11.25 3.06 -11.56
N THR A 209 -12.13 3.95 -11.09
CA THR A 209 -12.20 5.35 -11.56
C THR A 209 -11.35 6.29 -10.70
N ARG A 210 -10.96 5.84 -9.51
CA ARG A 210 -10.12 6.53 -8.55
C ARG A 210 -8.88 5.66 -8.32
N PRO A 211 -7.71 6.01 -8.89
CA PRO A 211 -6.50 5.21 -8.72
C PRO A 211 -6.12 5.19 -7.24
N HIS A 212 -5.65 4.07 -6.70
CA HIS A 212 -5.15 3.99 -5.32
C HIS A 212 -3.62 3.96 -5.26
N ILE A 213 -2.95 3.75 -6.40
CA ILE A 213 -1.50 3.75 -6.55
C ILE A 213 -1.13 4.73 -7.67
N ALA A 214 -0.08 5.52 -7.47
CA ALA A 214 0.51 6.36 -8.51
C ALA A 214 2.04 6.32 -8.42
N VAL A 215 2.71 6.26 -9.58
CA VAL A 215 4.17 6.24 -9.65
C VAL A 215 4.69 7.66 -9.86
N GLN A 216 5.69 8.06 -9.09
CA GLN A 216 6.37 9.33 -9.29
C GLN A 216 7.39 9.25 -10.43
N TRP A 217 7.23 10.15 -11.39
CA TRP A 217 8.05 10.28 -12.58
C TRP A 217 9.00 11.48 -12.48
N ASP A 218 10.00 11.36 -11.62
CA ASP A 218 11.06 12.35 -11.51
C ASP A 218 12.00 12.37 -12.71
N THR A 219 12.88 13.37 -12.71
CA THR A 219 13.97 13.42 -13.68
C THR A 219 14.79 12.14 -13.60
N PRO A 220 15.05 11.45 -14.72
CA PRO A 220 15.84 10.23 -14.73
C PRO A 220 17.21 10.43 -14.08
N THR A 221 17.65 9.44 -13.31
CA THR A 221 18.95 9.50 -12.64
C THR A 221 20.07 9.42 -13.68
N PRO A 222 20.94 10.45 -13.80
CA PRO A 222 22.04 10.43 -14.75
C PRO A 222 22.96 9.23 -14.50
N GLY A 223 23.29 8.49 -15.56
CA GLY A 223 24.20 7.34 -15.45
C GLY A 223 23.61 6.08 -14.81
N ALA A 224 22.28 6.02 -14.62
CA ALA A 224 21.61 4.80 -14.19
C ALA A 224 21.99 3.60 -15.09
N PRO A 225 22.27 2.42 -14.52
CA PRO A 225 22.63 1.24 -15.30
C PRO A 225 21.48 0.86 -16.24
N ARG A 226 21.81 0.35 -17.42
CA ARG A 226 20.81 -0.20 -18.33
C ARG A 226 20.23 -1.48 -17.73
N MET A 227 18.91 -1.62 -17.75
CA MET A 227 18.20 -2.78 -17.23
C MET A 227 17.27 -3.35 -18.29
N VAL A 228 17.32 -4.66 -18.43
CA VAL A 228 16.38 -5.43 -19.24
C VAL A 228 15.44 -6.15 -18.29
N LEU A 229 14.18 -5.74 -18.27
CA LEU A 229 13.16 -6.28 -17.38
C LEU A 229 12.04 -6.92 -18.19
N ARG A 230 11.72 -8.17 -17.87
CA ARG A 230 10.69 -8.95 -18.56
C ARG A 230 9.65 -9.43 -17.54
N PRO A 231 8.42 -8.89 -17.56
CA PRO A 231 7.35 -9.41 -16.71
C PRO A 231 6.95 -10.84 -17.10
N GLN A 232 6.58 -11.64 -16.11
CA GLN A 232 6.22 -13.05 -16.25
C GLN A 232 4.85 -13.38 -15.64
N ASP A 233 3.94 -12.38 -15.58
CA ASP A 233 2.58 -12.54 -15.03
C ASP A 233 2.54 -12.93 -13.54
N GLU A 234 3.61 -12.61 -12.80
CA GLU A 234 3.70 -12.67 -11.33
C GLU A 234 3.23 -11.34 -10.70
N THR A 235 3.58 -11.09 -9.43
CA THR A 235 3.29 -9.80 -8.76
C THR A 235 4.28 -8.73 -9.21
N ILE A 236 3.92 -7.44 -9.10
CA ILE A 236 4.85 -6.35 -9.44
C ILE A 236 6.12 -6.50 -8.61
N TRP A 237 5.96 -6.74 -7.31
CA TRP A 237 7.08 -6.88 -6.40
C TRP A 237 8.01 -8.06 -6.75
N ALA A 238 7.46 -9.26 -6.96
CA ALA A 238 8.24 -10.44 -7.32
C ALA A 238 9.05 -10.21 -8.61
N CYS A 239 8.46 -9.51 -9.58
CA CYS A 239 9.11 -9.20 -10.85
C CYS A 239 10.28 -8.22 -10.71
N ILE A 240 10.18 -7.22 -9.83
CA ILE A 240 11.12 -6.09 -9.81
C ILE A 240 12.12 -6.11 -8.65
N GLN A 241 11.88 -6.89 -7.58
CA GLN A 241 12.70 -6.85 -6.37
C GLN A 241 14.17 -7.15 -6.64
N GLU A 242 14.47 -8.30 -7.27
CA GLU A 242 15.85 -8.71 -7.58
C GLU A 242 16.51 -7.80 -8.64
N PRO A 243 15.85 -7.46 -9.77
CA PRO A 243 16.40 -6.50 -10.73
C PRO A 243 16.70 -5.12 -10.12
N ALA A 244 15.82 -4.61 -9.25
CA ALA A 244 16.02 -3.35 -8.55
C ALA A 244 17.24 -3.41 -7.62
N LEU A 245 17.42 -4.52 -6.88
CA LEU A 245 18.58 -4.75 -6.03
C LEU A 245 19.89 -4.71 -6.84
N LEU A 246 19.93 -5.46 -7.95
CA LEU A 246 21.11 -5.54 -8.82
C LEU A 246 21.46 -4.19 -9.46
N ALA A 247 20.45 -3.39 -9.78
CA ALA A 247 20.62 -2.04 -10.31
C ALA A 247 21.00 -1.00 -9.25
N GLY A 248 20.99 -1.36 -7.95
CA GLY A 248 21.20 -0.41 -6.86
C GLY A 248 20.03 0.56 -6.66
N ALA A 249 18.85 0.21 -7.17
CA ALA A 249 17.63 0.96 -6.96
C ALA A 249 17.07 0.74 -5.55
N THR A 250 16.25 1.69 -5.10
CA THR A 250 15.41 1.61 -3.91
C THR A 250 14.01 2.03 -4.32
N ILE A 251 13.03 1.22 -3.92
CA ILE A 251 11.61 1.45 -4.16
C ILE A 251 11.00 1.78 -2.81
N ASN A 252 10.31 2.91 -2.72
CA ASN A 252 9.62 3.36 -1.53
C ASN A 252 8.14 3.58 -1.84
N ALA A 253 7.27 3.19 -0.92
CA ALA A 253 5.84 3.45 -0.99
C ALA A 253 5.46 4.34 0.18
N SER A 254 4.90 5.52 -0.10
CA SER A 254 4.47 6.48 0.92
C SER A 254 3.03 6.91 0.67
N LEU A 255 2.35 7.40 1.71
CA LEU A 255 0.98 7.90 1.53
C LEU A 255 1.00 9.37 1.16
N TRP A 256 0.38 9.72 0.03
CA TRP A 256 0.07 11.08 -0.37
C TRP A 256 -1.36 11.43 0.04
N TRP A 257 -1.58 12.62 0.61
CA TRP A 257 -2.90 13.09 1.03
C TRP A 257 -3.35 14.31 0.25
N PRO A 258 -4.68 14.52 0.10
CA PRO A 258 -5.22 15.72 -0.50
C PRO A 258 -4.65 17.00 0.12
N GLY A 259 -4.10 17.85 -0.75
CA GLY A 259 -3.44 19.11 -0.39
C GLY A 259 -1.94 19.00 -0.18
N ASP A 260 -1.33 17.81 -0.22
CA ASP A 260 0.12 17.69 -0.38
C ASP A 260 0.58 18.26 -1.73
N ASP A 261 1.86 18.56 -1.84
CA ASP A 261 2.42 19.10 -3.09
C ASP A 261 2.15 18.12 -4.24
N PRO A 262 1.74 18.63 -5.41
CA PRO A 262 1.59 17.80 -6.59
C PRO A 262 2.94 17.19 -6.97
N PHE A 263 2.91 15.98 -7.51
CA PHE A 263 4.09 15.27 -7.99
C PHE A 263 3.92 14.86 -9.46
N PRO A 264 5.01 14.68 -10.22
CA PRO A 264 4.91 14.31 -11.63
C PRO A 264 4.42 12.87 -11.79
N VAL A 265 3.37 12.68 -12.57
CA VAL A 265 2.77 11.39 -12.89
C VAL A 265 2.62 11.26 -14.40
N ARG A 266 2.86 10.07 -14.94
CA ARG A 266 2.67 9.77 -16.36
C ARG A 266 1.26 9.21 -16.59
N HIS A 267 0.39 10.00 -17.21
CA HIS A 267 -0.99 9.60 -17.55
C HIS A 267 -1.12 8.80 -18.85
N HIS A 268 -0.14 8.96 -19.75
CA HIS A 268 -0.13 8.27 -21.04
C HIS A 268 1.32 7.95 -21.45
N PRO A 269 1.62 6.78 -22.04
CA PRO A 269 2.97 6.39 -22.42
C PRO A 269 3.68 7.39 -23.35
N ASP A 270 2.93 8.01 -24.26
CA ASP A 270 3.45 8.95 -25.27
C ASP A 270 3.46 10.42 -24.80
N GLN A 271 3.07 10.69 -23.56
CA GLN A 271 3.02 12.06 -23.02
C GLN A 271 4.05 12.24 -21.91
N PRO A 272 4.65 13.44 -21.79
CA PRO A 272 5.52 13.73 -20.67
C PRO A 272 4.74 13.67 -19.35
N PRO A 273 5.40 13.30 -18.24
CA PRO A 273 4.80 13.38 -16.91
C PRO A 273 4.30 14.79 -16.59
N ALA A 274 3.17 14.88 -15.90
CA ALA A 274 2.56 16.14 -15.49
C ALA A 274 2.38 16.19 -13.97
N LEU A 275 2.56 17.37 -13.38
CA LEU A 275 2.26 17.61 -11.97
C LEU A 275 0.78 17.32 -11.72
N THR A 276 0.52 16.38 -10.82
CA THR A 276 -0.83 15.86 -10.56
C THR A 276 -1.14 15.94 -9.07
N SER A 277 -2.37 16.33 -8.76
CA SER A 277 -2.97 16.27 -7.42
C SER A 277 -4.22 15.40 -7.47
N TYR A 278 -4.57 14.81 -6.34
CA TYR A 278 -5.75 13.97 -6.20
C TYR A 278 -6.69 14.54 -5.13
N ASP A 279 -7.98 14.25 -5.27
CA ASP A 279 -9.00 14.60 -4.26
C ASP A 279 -9.15 13.53 -3.16
N HIS A 280 -8.28 12.51 -3.18
CA HIS A 280 -8.25 11.40 -2.24
C HIS A 280 -6.83 10.92 -1.95
N PRO A 281 -6.65 10.12 -0.88
CA PRO A 281 -5.36 9.52 -0.55
C PRO A 281 -4.85 8.58 -1.66
N ILE A 282 -3.53 8.57 -1.87
CA ILE A 282 -2.85 7.76 -2.90
C ILE A 282 -1.60 7.13 -2.32
N ALA A 283 -1.36 5.85 -2.59
CA ALA A 283 -0.06 5.22 -2.41
C ALA A 283 0.90 5.71 -3.50
N LYS A 284 1.83 6.57 -3.10
CA LYS A 284 2.85 7.16 -3.97
C LYS A 284 4.07 6.25 -4.01
N ILE A 285 4.39 5.73 -5.19
CA ILE A 285 5.54 4.87 -5.42
C ILE A 285 6.71 5.70 -5.96
N GLU A 286 7.82 5.65 -5.25
CA GLU A 286 9.04 6.37 -5.57
C GLU A 286 10.14 5.37 -5.92
N VAL A 287 10.79 5.58 -7.06
CA VAL A 287 11.97 4.81 -7.46
C VAL A 287 13.16 5.75 -7.42
N SER A 288 14.20 5.38 -6.71
CA SER A 288 15.46 6.11 -6.65
C SER A 288 16.63 5.18 -6.89
N ILE A 289 17.68 5.65 -7.55
CA ILE A 289 18.93 4.90 -7.68
C ILE A 289 19.98 5.59 -6.85
N THR A 290 20.63 4.84 -5.95
CA THR A 290 21.82 5.34 -5.28
C THR A 290 22.93 5.37 -6.32
N GLY A 291 23.30 6.55 -6.80
CA GLY A 291 24.43 6.70 -7.71
C GLY A 291 25.67 6.05 -7.10
N LYS A 292 26.39 5.25 -7.88
CA LYS A 292 27.79 4.93 -7.54
C LYS A 292 28.57 6.24 -7.74
N GLU A 293 29.01 6.86 -6.64
CA GLU A 293 30.14 7.79 -6.69
C GLU A 293 31.39 7.10 -7.24
#